data_AF-A0A923YWR7-F1
#
_entry.id   AF-A0A923YWR7-F1
#
_cell.length_a   1.000
_cell.length_b   1.000
_cell.length_c   1.000
_cell.angle_alpha   90.00
_cell.angle_beta   90.00
_cell.angle_gamma   90.00
#
_symmetry.space_group_name_H-M   'P 1'
#
loop_
_entity.id
_entity.type
_entity.pdbx_description
1 polymer ?
#
loop_
_entity_poly.entity_id
_entity_poly.type
_entity_poly.pdbx_seq_one_letter_code
_entity_poly.pdbx_strand_id
1 'polypeptide(L)'
;MLFTMESKMYDNTVVQKFLTDNKVNLTEISRSGTFVTVSLSNNFTQELFDKLNLKSATNSINVNLTLQKYNQLKQDPNVLTLKQYYNAPSNEVFPKNQNLNWSIDNYGPIYIPKAGVTVALTPKSLPFYKKIISEYEGPNKVNVIGNEVYINDKKALTYTFKQDYFWMMGDNRHNSLDARYFGYTPEDHIVGKPVFIWMSIEGINDGFKNWSIRWDRLFTTVSGEGQPQSYFKYFLILLALYFIGEYFWKKRKSKA
;
A
#
# COMPACT_ATOMS: atom_id res chain seq x y z
N MET A 1 15.95 4.84 -5.78
CA MET A 1 17.30 4.32 -5.51
C MET A 1 18.23 5.50 -5.26
N LEU A 2 19.23 5.34 -4.39
CA LEU A 2 20.19 6.40 -4.06
C LEU A 2 21.49 6.17 -4.84
N PHE A 3 22.03 7.26 -5.39
CA PHE A 3 23.23 7.23 -6.20
C PHE A 3 24.20 8.31 -5.73
N THR A 4 25.48 8.10 -5.95
CA THR A 4 26.53 9.10 -5.74
C THR A 4 27.04 9.62 -7.07
N MET A 5 27.28 10.93 -7.14
CA MET A 5 28.01 11.60 -8.22
C MET A 5 29.01 12.60 -7.67
N GLU A 6 29.96 13.04 -8.49
CA GLU A 6 30.91 14.07 -8.08
C GLU A 6 30.20 15.40 -7.83
N SER A 7 30.56 16.09 -6.74
CA SER A 7 29.98 17.40 -6.38
C SER A 7 30.19 18.44 -7.48
N LYS A 8 31.36 18.45 -8.13
CA LYS A 8 31.64 19.32 -9.28
C LYS A 8 30.70 19.10 -10.46
N MET A 9 30.25 17.87 -10.69
CA MET A 9 29.27 17.55 -11.75
C MET A 9 27.87 17.98 -11.34
N TYR A 10 27.50 17.78 -10.07
CA TYR A 10 26.20 18.21 -9.56
C TYR A 10 26.07 19.74 -9.56
N ASP A 11 27.10 20.47 -9.15
CA ASP A 11 27.08 21.93 -9.09
C ASP A 11 27.30 22.60 -10.46
N ASN A 12 27.53 21.82 -11.53
CA ASN A 12 27.78 22.34 -12.87
C ASN A 12 26.50 22.87 -13.53
N THR A 13 26.51 24.14 -13.93
CA THR A 13 25.34 24.81 -14.53
C THR A 13 24.89 24.21 -15.85
N VAL A 14 25.81 23.69 -16.67
CA VAL A 14 25.48 23.00 -17.93
C VAL A 14 24.77 21.68 -17.64
N VAL A 15 25.24 20.93 -16.65
CA VAL A 15 24.60 19.68 -16.21
C VAL A 15 23.21 19.96 -15.65
N GLN A 16 23.06 20.96 -14.78
CA GLN A 16 21.76 21.33 -14.21
C GLN A 16 20.75 21.77 -15.28
N LYS A 17 21.22 22.53 -16.28
CA LYS A 17 20.38 22.89 -17.43
C LYS A 17 19.95 21.66 -18.24
N PHE A 18 20.89 20.76 -18.54
CA PHE A 18 20.60 19.53 -19.27
C PHE A 18 19.59 18.63 -18.53
N LEU A 19 19.71 18.50 -17.20
CA LEU A 19 18.75 17.77 -16.38
C LEU A 19 17.35 18.38 -16.47
N THR A 20 17.28 19.71 -16.39
CA THR A 20 16.03 20.47 -16.51
C THR A 20 15.38 20.27 -17.89
N ASP A 21 16.16 20.40 -18.97
CA ASP A 21 15.69 20.24 -20.35
C ASP A 21 15.16 18.82 -20.62
N ASN A 22 15.73 17.81 -19.97
CA ASN A 22 15.31 16.41 -20.08
C ASN A 22 14.28 15.98 -19.02
N LYS A 23 13.74 16.92 -18.22
CA LYS A 23 12.75 16.64 -17.15
C LYS A 23 13.24 15.62 -16.11
N VAL A 24 14.54 15.62 -15.86
CA VAL A 24 15.21 14.77 -14.88
C VAL A 24 15.35 15.56 -13.59
N ASN A 25 14.85 15.00 -12.49
CA ASN A 25 14.97 15.62 -11.18
C ASN A 25 15.95 14.83 -10.31
N LEU A 26 17.06 15.48 -9.95
CA LEU A 26 18.04 15.00 -8.96
C LEU A 26 17.85 15.78 -7.67
N THR A 27 17.52 15.09 -6.59
CA THR A 27 17.42 15.71 -5.26
C THR A 27 18.64 15.33 -4.43
N GLU A 28 19.44 16.32 -4.02
CA GLU A 28 20.53 16.12 -3.06
C GLU A 28 19.98 15.62 -1.70
N ILE A 29 20.55 14.51 -1.24
CA ILE A 29 20.22 13.86 0.03
C ILE A 29 21.29 14.15 1.07
N SER A 30 22.56 14.03 0.68
CA SER A 30 23.72 14.35 1.52
C SER A 30 24.93 14.68 0.66
N ARG A 31 25.90 15.36 1.25
CA ARG A 31 27.18 15.71 0.62
C ARG A 31 28.33 15.34 1.52
N SER A 32 29.34 14.70 0.94
CA SER A 32 30.55 14.28 1.64
C SER A 32 31.76 14.57 0.76
N GLY A 33 32.42 15.71 1.01
CA GLY A 33 33.60 16.14 0.27
C GLY A 33 33.34 16.28 -1.23
N THR A 34 33.99 15.43 -2.03
CA THR A 34 33.91 15.44 -3.50
C THR A 34 32.69 14.71 -4.07
N PHE A 35 31.83 14.12 -3.24
CA PHE A 35 30.67 13.37 -3.69
C PHE A 35 29.36 13.89 -3.08
N VAL A 36 28.30 13.81 -3.87
CA VAL A 36 26.92 14.11 -3.48
C VAL A 36 26.09 12.84 -3.66
N THR A 37 25.31 12.49 -2.64
CA THR A 37 24.29 11.45 -2.73
C THR A 37 22.98 12.07 -3.21
N VAL A 38 22.44 11.56 -4.31
CA VAL A 38 21.23 12.04 -4.96
C VAL A 38 20.15 10.95 -5.00
N SER A 39 18.90 11.37 -4.92
CA SER A 39 17.74 10.53 -5.22
C SER A 39 17.19 10.87 -6.60
N LEU A 40 16.86 9.82 -7.36
CA LEU A 40 16.19 9.89 -8.66
C LEU A 40 14.68 9.70 -8.49
N SER A 41 13.87 10.58 -9.07
CA SER A 41 12.39 10.49 -8.97
C SER A 41 11.66 10.08 -10.25
N ASN A 42 12.32 9.99 -11.42
CA ASN A 42 11.66 9.81 -12.72
C ASN A 42 12.33 8.72 -13.58
N ASN A 43 11.70 8.35 -14.71
CA ASN A 43 12.24 7.43 -15.72
C ASN A 43 13.61 7.90 -16.23
N PHE A 44 14.63 7.20 -15.80
CA PHE A 44 16.02 7.54 -16.03
C PHE A 44 16.63 6.47 -16.95
N THR A 45 17.17 6.89 -18.10
CA THR A 45 17.74 5.96 -19.08
C THR A 45 19.13 5.51 -18.65
N GLN A 46 19.56 4.31 -19.07
CA GLN A 46 20.92 3.83 -18.82
C GLN A 46 21.97 4.78 -19.40
N GLU A 47 21.71 5.37 -20.57
CA GLU A 47 22.61 6.35 -21.19
C GLU A 47 22.85 7.57 -20.29
N LEU A 48 21.79 8.06 -19.64
CA LEU A 48 21.88 9.19 -18.72
C LEU A 48 22.65 8.82 -17.44
N PHE A 49 22.53 7.58 -17.01
CA PHE A 49 23.29 7.02 -15.89
C PHE A 49 24.78 7.05 -16.12
N ASP A 50 25.18 6.58 -17.30
CA ASP A 50 26.59 6.49 -17.68
C ASP A 50 27.17 7.91 -17.89
N LYS A 51 26.42 8.81 -18.55
CA LYS A 51 26.83 10.21 -18.78
C LYS A 51 27.03 11.01 -17.50
N LEU A 52 26.21 10.78 -16.48
CA LEU A 52 26.34 11.45 -15.18
C LEU A 52 27.34 10.73 -14.25
N ASN A 53 27.93 9.62 -14.70
CA ASN A 53 28.83 8.78 -13.92
C ASN A 53 28.26 8.42 -12.54
N LEU A 54 26.95 8.12 -12.51
CA LEU A 54 26.27 7.77 -11.28
C LEU A 54 26.74 6.39 -10.81
N LYS A 55 26.95 6.27 -9.50
CA LYS A 55 27.27 4.99 -8.86
C LYS A 55 26.25 4.71 -7.79
N SER A 56 25.88 3.45 -7.59
CA SER A 56 25.01 3.08 -6.47
C SER A 56 25.65 3.53 -5.16
N ALA A 57 24.88 4.25 -4.35
CA ALA A 57 25.38 4.68 -3.04
C ALA A 57 25.50 3.44 -2.13
N THR A 58 26.72 3.08 -1.74
CA THR A 58 26.98 1.91 -0.89
C THR A 58 26.72 2.16 0.59
N ASN A 59 26.70 3.43 1.00
CA ASN A 59 26.59 3.86 2.40
C ASN A 59 25.23 4.50 2.71
N SER A 60 24.22 4.27 1.87
CA SER A 60 22.86 4.76 2.10
C SER A 60 21.83 3.71 1.70
N ILE A 61 20.76 3.61 2.50
CA ILE A 61 19.69 2.63 2.31
C ILE A 61 18.34 3.30 2.52
N ASN A 62 17.35 2.88 1.73
CA ASN A 62 15.96 3.21 1.98
C ASN A 62 15.35 2.11 2.84
N VAL A 63 14.79 2.49 3.99
CA VAL A 63 14.20 1.55 4.94
C VAL A 63 12.82 2.04 5.37
N ASN A 64 11.87 1.11 5.46
CA ASN A 64 10.57 1.38 6.06
C ASN A 64 10.69 1.22 7.57
N LEU A 65 10.42 2.29 8.32
CA LEU A 65 10.61 2.33 9.77
C LEU A 65 9.35 2.82 10.48
N THR A 66 9.14 2.31 11.69
CA THR A 66 8.21 2.95 12.63
C THR A 66 8.83 4.25 13.15
N LEU A 67 7.98 5.18 13.61
CA LEU A 67 8.46 6.43 14.20
C LEU A 67 9.40 6.19 15.40
N GLN A 68 9.12 5.16 16.18
CA GLN A 68 9.98 4.76 17.30
C GLN A 68 11.38 4.33 16.82
N LYS A 69 11.47 3.44 15.82
CA LYS A 69 12.77 3.01 15.27
C LYS A 69 13.51 4.16 14.58
N TYR A 70 12.78 5.04 13.89
CA TYR A 70 13.34 6.27 13.32
C TYR A 70 14.02 7.13 14.40
N ASN A 71 13.33 7.35 15.53
CA ASN A 71 13.88 8.14 16.63
C ASN A 71 15.09 7.47 17.30
N GLN A 72 15.11 6.13 17.38
CA GLN A 72 16.27 5.37 17.86
C GLN A 72 17.47 5.52 16.94
N LEU A 73 17.29 5.35 15.62
CA LEU A 73 18.38 5.49 14.64
C LEU A 73 18.93 6.92 14.58
N LYS A 74 18.11 7.93 14.86
CA LYS A 74 18.55 9.33 14.93
C LYS A 74 19.60 9.55 16.02
N GLN A 75 19.65 8.70 17.04
CA GLN A 75 20.60 8.76 18.15
C GLN A 75 21.80 7.82 17.96
N ASP A 76 21.79 6.98 16.93
CA ASP A 76 22.88 6.02 16.67
C ASP A 76 24.10 6.76 16.10
N PRO A 77 25.28 6.69 16.75
CA PRO A 77 26.49 7.36 16.28
C PRO A 77 26.99 6.86 14.92
N ASN A 78 26.53 5.68 14.46
CA ASN A 78 26.87 5.15 13.14
C ASN A 78 25.97 5.70 12.02
N VAL A 79 24.91 6.44 12.36
CA VAL A 79 23.99 7.04 11.39
C VAL A 79 24.38 8.50 11.15
N LEU A 80 25.07 8.75 10.04
CA LEU A 80 25.50 10.11 9.67
C LEU A 80 24.33 11.04 9.34
N THR A 81 23.31 10.54 8.64
CA THR A 81 22.16 11.35 8.19
C THR A 81 20.93 10.47 8.08
N LEU A 82 19.79 10.98 8.55
CA LEU A 82 18.51 10.31 8.49
C LEU A 82 17.45 11.28 7.96
N LYS A 83 17.00 11.06 6.71
CA LYS A 83 16.01 11.89 6.03
C LYS A 83 14.75 11.07 5.76
N GLN A 84 13.60 11.59 6.21
CA GLN A 84 12.32 11.01 5.82
C GLN A 84 12.01 11.42 4.39
N TYR A 85 11.54 10.45 3.61
CA TYR A 85 11.09 10.68 2.24
C TYR A 85 9.58 10.50 2.20
N TYR A 86 8.90 11.48 1.62
CA TYR A 86 7.45 11.45 1.40
C TYR A 86 7.18 11.72 -0.07
N ASN A 87 6.21 11.02 -0.63
CA ASN A 87 5.69 11.28 -1.95
C ASN A 87 5.07 12.68 -2.01
N ALA A 88 5.34 13.38 -3.10
CA ALA A 88 4.73 14.67 -3.39
C ALA A 88 3.20 14.53 -3.55
N PRO A 89 2.43 15.61 -3.33
CA PRO A 89 1.01 15.63 -3.61
C PRO A 89 0.69 15.12 -5.02
N SER A 90 -0.35 14.29 -5.13
CA SER A 90 -0.76 13.68 -6.39
C SER A 90 -2.28 13.71 -6.54
N ASN A 91 -2.76 13.86 -7.76
CA ASN A 91 -4.18 13.76 -8.08
C ASN A 91 -4.67 12.32 -8.28
N GLU A 92 -3.79 11.34 -8.09
CA GLU A 92 -4.12 9.92 -8.24
C GLU A 92 -4.80 9.34 -7.00
N VAL A 93 -4.56 9.96 -5.84
CA VAL A 93 -5.18 9.54 -4.58
C VAL A 93 -6.62 10.03 -4.52
N PHE A 94 -7.50 9.20 -3.94
CA PHE A 94 -8.87 9.57 -3.59
C PHE A 94 -8.86 10.87 -2.77
N PRO A 95 -9.86 11.77 -2.88
CA PRO A 95 -10.97 11.79 -3.83
C PRO A 95 -10.63 12.39 -5.21
N LYS A 96 -9.34 12.41 -5.60
CA LYS A 96 -8.84 13.02 -6.85
C LYS A 96 -9.14 14.52 -6.93
N ASN A 97 -8.74 15.22 -5.88
CA ASN A 97 -8.90 16.68 -5.76
C ASN A 97 -7.54 17.33 -5.49
N GLN A 98 -7.02 18.05 -6.49
CA GLN A 98 -5.72 18.72 -6.42
C GLN A 98 -5.63 19.76 -5.31
N ASN A 99 -6.75 20.37 -4.91
CA ASN A 99 -6.77 21.42 -3.88
C ASN A 99 -6.47 20.89 -2.47
N LEU A 100 -6.49 19.56 -2.27
CA LEU A 100 -6.22 18.94 -0.98
C LEU A 100 -4.72 18.81 -0.69
N ASN A 101 -3.86 18.87 -1.72
CA ASN A 101 -2.42 18.63 -1.61
C ASN A 101 -2.07 17.30 -0.89
N TRP A 102 -2.85 16.24 -1.13
CA TRP A 102 -2.64 14.93 -0.53
C TRP A 102 -1.74 14.04 -1.40
N SER A 103 -1.01 13.12 -0.75
CA SER A 103 -0.22 12.07 -1.37
C SER A 103 -0.53 10.71 -0.74
N ILE A 104 0.07 9.64 -1.26
CA ILE A 104 -0.06 8.29 -0.70
C ILE A 104 0.50 8.19 0.74
N ASP A 105 1.45 9.06 1.10
CA ASP A 105 2.11 9.09 2.41
C ASP A 105 1.53 10.14 3.35
N ASN A 106 1.09 11.28 2.79
CA ASN A 106 0.50 12.36 3.56
C ASN A 106 -0.94 12.59 3.10
N TYR A 107 -1.86 12.04 3.87
CA TYR A 107 -3.27 11.95 3.53
C TYR A 107 -4.09 12.56 4.66
N GLY A 108 -5.12 13.33 4.32
CA GLY A 108 -5.88 14.07 5.31
C GLY A 108 -6.89 13.23 6.08
N PRO A 109 -7.53 13.83 7.09
CA PRO A 109 -8.61 13.18 7.80
C PRO A 109 -9.77 12.94 6.81
N ILE A 110 -10.33 11.74 6.89
CA ILE A 110 -11.51 11.37 6.14
C ILE A 110 -12.58 10.92 7.12
N TYR A 111 -13.80 11.36 6.85
CA TYR A 111 -14.96 10.76 7.48
C TYR A 111 -15.28 9.46 6.75
N ILE A 112 -15.46 8.37 7.48
CA ILE A 112 -15.91 7.09 6.94
C ILE A 112 -17.44 7.04 7.12
N PRO A 113 -18.21 6.97 6.02
CA PRO A 113 -19.66 6.89 6.09
C PRO A 113 -20.18 5.69 6.85
N LYS A 114 -21.32 5.89 7.53
CA LYS A 114 -22.05 4.87 8.30
C LYS A 114 -23.53 4.95 7.95
N ALA A 115 -24.21 3.81 7.88
CA ALA A 115 -25.62 3.70 7.63
C ALA A 115 -26.45 4.63 8.54
N GLY A 116 -27.42 5.32 7.96
CA GLY A 116 -28.32 6.24 8.65
C GLY A 116 -27.72 7.60 9.02
N VAL A 117 -26.41 7.81 8.85
CA VAL A 117 -25.80 9.11 9.13
C VAL A 117 -26.01 10.07 7.95
N THR A 118 -26.37 11.31 8.27
CA THR A 118 -26.54 12.38 7.29
C THR A 118 -25.33 13.31 7.26
N VAL A 119 -24.86 13.65 6.06
CA VAL A 119 -23.79 14.64 5.84
C VAL A 119 -24.30 15.78 4.95
N ALA A 120 -23.68 16.95 5.08
CA ALA A 120 -23.93 18.07 4.19
C ALA A 120 -23.28 17.84 2.81
N LEU A 121 -24.05 18.08 1.75
CA LEU A 121 -23.57 18.07 0.37
C LEU A 121 -23.22 19.48 -0.09
N THR A 122 -21.94 19.66 -0.40
CA THR A 122 -21.37 20.89 -0.94
C THR A 122 -20.40 20.51 -2.05
N PRO A 123 -20.01 21.43 -2.95
CA PRO A 123 -18.96 21.15 -3.93
C PRO A 123 -17.63 20.68 -3.31
N LYS A 124 -17.37 21.02 -2.04
CA LYS A 124 -16.17 20.57 -1.31
C LYS A 124 -16.30 19.16 -0.73
N SER A 125 -17.48 18.77 -0.24
CA SER A 125 -17.72 17.44 0.33
C SER A 125 -18.10 16.40 -0.73
N LEU A 126 -18.65 16.82 -1.86
CA LEU A 126 -19.11 15.94 -2.92
C LEU A 126 -18.04 15.00 -3.48
N PRO A 127 -16.77 15.40 -3.71
CA PRO A 127 -15.74 14.50 -4.23
C PRO A 127 -15.57 13.23 -3.39
N PHE A 128 -15.78 13.32 -2.07
CA PHE A 128 -15.70 12.17 -1.17
C PHE A 128 -16.90 11.24 -1.34
N TYR A 129 -18.11 11.78 -1.52
CA TYR A 129 -19.33 10.96 -1.50
C TYR A 129 -19.91 10.67 -2.87
N LYS A 130 -19.37 11.27 -3.95
CA LYS A 130 -19.93 11.16 -5.30
C LYS A 130 -20.11 9.70 -5.72
N LYS A 131 -19.07 8.88 -5.59
CA LYS A 131 -19.10 7.46 -5.97
C LYS A 131 -20.12 6.67 -5.15
N ILE A 132 -20.20 6.94 -3.85
CA ILE A 132 -21.21 6.34 -2.95
C ILE A 132 -22.61 6.63 -3.48
N ILE A 133 -22.90 7.90 -3.74
CA ILE A 133 -24.23 8.34 -4.15
C ILE A 133 -24.55 7.84 -5.56
N SER A 134 -23.63 7.97 -6.51
CA SER A 134 -23.91 7.69 -7.93
C SER A 134 -23.87 6.21 -8.28
N GLU A 135 -22.98 5.43 -7.67
CA GLU A 135 -22.71 4.04 -8.04
C GLU A 135 -23.16 3.06 -6.95
N TYR A 136 -22.71 3.24 -5.70
CA TYR A 136 -22.95 2.23 -4.66
C TYR A 136 -24.39 2.24 -4.10
N GLU A 137 -25.03 3.40 -4.01
CA GLU A 137 -26.42 3.54 -3.55
C GLU A 137 -27.37 4.00 -4.68
N GLY A 138 -26.89 3.87 -5.92
CA GLY A 138 -27.48 4.32 -7.18
C GLY A 138 -27.50 3.23 -8.26
N PRO A 139 -28.07 3.53 -9.44
CA PRO A 139 -27.58 4.64 -10.25
C PRO A 139 -28.28 5.95 -9.92
N ASN A 140 -27.52 6.95 -9.45
CA ASN A 140 -28.00 8.32 -9.28
C ASN A 140 -27.18 9.28 -10.15
N LYS A 141 -27.87 10.21 -10.82
CA LYS A 141 -27.24 11.30 -11.56
C LYS A 141 -26.84 12.40 -10.60
N VAL A 142 -25.54 12.66 -10.48
CA VAL A 142 -24.97 13.64 -9.53
C VAL A 142 -24.26 14.76 -10.29
N ASN A 143 -24.78 15.98 -10.16
CA ASN A 143 -24.27 17.16 -10.85
C ASN A 143 -24.00 18.32 -9.88
N VAL A 144 -23.08 19.21 -10.28
CA VAL A 144 -22.84 20.48 -9.59
C VAL A 144 -23.17 21.62 -10.56
N ILE A 145 -24.05 22.52 -10.15
CA ILE A 145 -24.41 23.73 -10.92
C ILE A 145 -24.13 24.93 -10.02
N GLY A 146 -23.15 25.75 -10.41
CA GLY A 146 -22.65 26.82 -9.55
C GLY A 146 -22.10 26.27 -8.24
N ASN A 147 -22.70 26.66 -7.11
CA ASN A 147 -22.32 26.20 -5.78
C ASN A 147 -23.29 25.17 -5.18
N GLU A 148 -24.16 24.59 -6.01
CA GLU A 148 -25.24 23.71 -5.57
C GLU A 148 -25.07 22.29 -6.13
N VAL A 149 -25.39 21.29 -5.30
CA VAL A 149 -25.36 19.88 -5.68
C VAL A 149 -26.77 19.42 -6.03
N TYR A 150 -26.88 18.67 -7.11
CA TYR A 150 -28.12 18.09 -7.60
C TYR A 150 -27.99 16.57 -7.68
N ILE A 151 -28.98 15.85 -7.15
CA ILE A 151 -29.12 14.40 -7.25
C ILE A 151 -30.43 14.12 -7.99
N ASN A 152 -30.36 13.42 -9.12
CA ASN A 152 -31.50 13.13 -10.00
C ASN A 152 -32.30 14.40 -10.32
N ASP A 153 -31.57 15.44 -10.73
CA ASP A 153 -32.08 16.76 -11.12
C ASP A 153 -32.82 17.53 -10.01
N LYS A 154 -32.74 17.07 -8.76
CA LYS A 154 -33.24 17.77 -7.57
C LYS A 154 -32.10 18.32 -6.72
N LYS A 155 -32.22 19.57 -6.30
CA LYS A 155 -31.25 20.20 -5.40
C LYS A 155 -31.16 19.42 -4.08
N ALA A 156 -29.95 19.05 -3.69
CA ALA A 156 -29.66 18.27 -2.49
C ALA A 156 -28.67 19.02 -1.60
N LEU A 157 -29.09 19.32 -0.37
CA LEU A 157 -28.25 19.96 0.65
C LEU A 157 -27.57 18.94 1.58
N THR A 158 -28.13 17.74 1.66
CA THR A 158 -27.69 16.68 2.54
C THR A 158 -27.84 15.32 1.86
N TYR A 159 -27.13 14.33 2.39
CA TYR A 159 -27.25 12.94 1.98
C TYR A 159 -27.23 12.03 3.20
N THR A 160 -28.13 11.06 3.26
CA THR A 160 -28.17 10.02 4.29
C THR A 160 -27.72 8.71 3.69
N PHE A 161 -26.64 8.14 4.22
CA PHE A 161 -26.10 6.87 3.74
C PHE A 161 -27.03 5.71 4.08
N LYS A 162 -27.19 4.78 3.14
CA LYS A 162 -28.07 3.61 3.25
C LYS A 162 -27.38 2.37 3.80
N GLN A 163 -26.04 2.32 3.73
CA GLN A 163 -25.24 1.20 4.23
C GLN A 163 -23.95 1.67 4.89
N ASP A 164 -23.25 0.74 5.54
CA ASP A 164 -21.95 0.99 6.13
C ASP A 164 -20.84 0.97 5.06
N TYR A 165 -19.78 1.73 5.32
CA TYR A 165 -18.63 1.86 4.44
C TYR A 165 -17.33 1.65 5.20
N PHE A 166 -16.32 1.14 4.49
CA PHE A 166 -15.05 0.73 5.06
C PHE A 166 -13.88 1.35 4.32
N TRP A 167 -12.80 1.61 5.05
CA TRP A 167 -11.54 2.07 4.50
C TRP A 167 -10.52 0.92 4.53
N MET A 168 -10.39 0.22 3.40
CA MET A 168 -9.52 -0.96 3.30
C MET A 168 -8.14 -0.57 2.78
N MET A 169 -7.09 -0.96 3.51
CA MET A 169 -5.70 -0.69 3.16
C MET A 169 -4.89 -1.97 3.08
N GLY A 170 -3.98 -2.05 2.13
CA GLY A 170 -3.04 -3.16 2.05
C GLY A 170 -1.86 -2.97 3.01
N ASP A 171 -1.37 -4.08 3.57
CA ASP A 171 -0.19 -4.07 4.44
C ASP A 171 1.07 -3.61 3.69
N ASN A 172 1.19 -3.98 2.41
CA ASN A 172 2.23 -3.48 1.53
C ASN A 172 1.85 -2.11 0.96
N ARG A 173 1.93 -1.09 1.81
CA ARG A 173 1.40 0.26 1.57
C ARG A 173 1.85 0.91 0.26
N HIS A 174 3.09 0.75 -0.16
CA HIS A 174 3.59 1.38 -1.40
C HIS A 174 3.27 0.56 -2.66
N ASN A 175 2.79 -0.67 -2.49
CA ASN A 175 2.49 -1.59 -3.58
C ASN A 175 1.06 -2.13 -3.47
N SER A 176 0.14 -1.28 -3.04
CA SER A 176 -1.27 -1.63 -2.88
C SER A 176 -2.14 -0.54 -3.50
N LEU A 177 -2.90 -0.92 -4.53
CA LEU A 177 -4.04 -0.15 -5.01
C LEU A 177 -5.20 -0.41 -4.05
N ASP A 178 -5.32 0.43 -3.03
CA ASP A 178 -6.30 0.30 -1.96
C ASP A 178 -7.20 1.55 -1.82
N ALA A 179 -7.91 1.69 -0.70
CA ALA A 179 -8.86 2.78 -0.48
C ALA A 179 -8.25 4.18 -0.67
N ARG A 180 -6.93 4.34 -0.50
CA ARG A 180 -6.23 5.61 -0.82
C ARG A 180 -6.37 6.01 -2.28
N TYR A 181 -6.67 5.07 -3.19
CA TYR A 181 -6.84 5.32 -4.62
C TYR A 181 -8.31 5.26 -5.05
N PHE A 182 -9.05 4.23 -4.62
CA PHE A 182 -10.43 4.00 -5.10
C PHE A 182 -11.52 4.47 -4.13
N GLY A 183 -11.16 4.89 -2.91
CA GLY A 183 -12.08 5.36 -1.88
C GLY A 183 -12.70 4.22 -1.08
N TYR A 184 -13.94 4.44 -0.64
CA TYR A 184 -14.63 3.57 0.29
C TYR A 184 -15.05 2.23 -0.34
N THR A 185 -15.06 1.18 0.48
CA THR A 185 -15.64 -0.13 0.16
C THR A 185 -17.01 -0.23 0.85
N PRO A 186 -18.12 -0.39 0.11
CA PRO A 186 -19.44 -0.62 0.73
C PRO A 186 -19.52 -2.00 1.41
N GLU A 187 -20.36 -2.11 2.43
CA GLU A 187 -20.57 -3.35 3.19
C GLU A 187 -20.99 -4.53 2.30
N ASP A 188 -21.88 -4.30 1.34
CA ASP A 188 -22.37 -5.32 0.40
C ASP A 188 -21.31 -5.88 -0.56
N HIS A 189 -20.12 -5.27 -0.63
CA HIS A 189 -18.98 -5.79 -1.39
C HIS A 189 -18.02 -6.61 -0.53
N ILE A 190 -18.29 -6.77 0.77
CA ILE A 190 -17.46 -7.55 1.69
C ILE A 190 -17.95 -9.00 1.71
N VAL A 191 -17.12 -9.90 1.15
CA VAL A 191 -17.42 -11.35 1.13
C VAL A 191 -17.18 -12.02 2.49
N GLY A 192 -16.18 -11.57 3.25
CA GLY A 192 -15.89 -12.14 4.57
C GLY A 192 -14.49 -11.83 5.08
N LYS A 193 -14.09 -12.56 6.13
CA LYS A 193 -12.80 -12.40 6.81
C LYS A 193 -11.90 -13.62 6.56
N PRO A 194 -10.66 -13.47 6.07
CA PRO A 194 -9.72 -14.57 5.99
C PRO A 194 -9.29 -15.00 7.40
N VAL A 195 -9.35 -16.30 7.69
CA VAL A 195 -9.03 -16.86 9.02
C VAL A 195 -7.88 -17.85 9.01
N PHE A 196 -7.58 -18.47 7.87
CA PHE A 196 -6.67 -19.60 7.79
C PHE A 196 -5.90 -19.66 6.47
N ILE A 197 -4.60 -19.95 6.56
CA ILE A 197 -3.72 -20.23 5.43
C ILE A 197 -3.61 -21.74 5.29
N TRP A 198 -4.40 -22.34 4.40
CA TRP A 198 -4.36 -23.77 4.16
C TRP A 198 -3.18 -24.21 3.27
N MET A 199 -2.66 -23.31 2.44
CA MET A 199 -1.53 -23.55 1.53
C MET A 199 -0.63 -22.33 1.40
N SER A 200 0.67 -22.56 1.31
CA SER A 200 1.64 -21.51 1.05
C SER A 200 2.80 -22.03 0.21
N ILE A 201 2.90 -21.53 -1.03
CA ILE A 201 3.92 -21.92 -2.00
C ILE A 201 4.70 -20.67 -2.39
N GLU A 202 6.02 -20.77 -2.33
CA GLU A 202 6.97 -19.82 -2.90
C GLU A 202 7.27 -20.21 -4.35
N GLY A 203 7.46 -19.21 -5.21
CA GLY A 203 7.71 -19.44 -6.64
C GLY A 203 6.48 -19.91 -7.44
N ILE A 204 5.26 -19.74 -6.91
CA ILE A 204 4.04 -20.27 -7.55
C ILE A 204 3.85 -19.76 -9.00
N ASN A 205 4.30 -18.53 -9.27
CA ASN A 205 4.22 -17.88 -10.58
C ASN A 205 5.45 -18.13 -11.47
N ASP A 206 6.51 -18.75 -10.95
CA ASP A 206 7.80 -18.91 -11.63
C ASP A 206 7.93 -20.28 -12.32
N GLY A 207 6.81 -20.99 -12.47
CA GLY A 207 6.74 -22.34 -13.05
C GLY A 207 6.94 -23.45 -12.02
N PHE A 208 6.31 -24.60 -12.28
CA PHE A 208 6.19 -25.72 -11.32
C PHE A 208 7.53 -26.22 -10.74
N LYS A 209 8.63 -26.11 -11.51
CA LYS A 209 9.96 -26.53 -11.06
C LYS A 209 10.53 -25.66 -9.92
N ASN A 210 10.03 -24.44 -9.77
CA ASN A 210 10.49 -23.47 -8.78
C ASN A 210 9.56 -23.43 -7.54
N TRP A 211 8.59 -24.33 -7.46
CA TRP A 211 7.66 -24.36 -6.35
C TRP A 211 8.33 -24.92 -5.09
N SER A 212 8.29 -24.13 -4.01
CA SER A 212 8.74 -24.54 -2.69
C SER A 212 7.65 -24.30 -1.66
N ILE A 213 7.30 -25.32 -0.87
CA ILE A 213 6.27 -25.18 0.17
C ILE A 213 6.86 -24.45 1.37
N ARG A 214 6.18 -23.39 1.82
CA ARG A 214 6.50 -22.64 3.05
C ARG A 214 5.82 -23.30 4.24
N TRP A 215 6.48 -24.33 4.78
CA TRP A 215 5.95 -25.16 5.87
C TRP A 215 5.60 -24.40 7.15
N ASP A 216 6.32 -23.31 7.43
CA ASP A 216 6.06 -22.39 8.54
C ASP A 216 4.73 -21.64 8.41
N ARG A 217 4.27 -21.40 7.17
CA ARG A 217 3.00 -20.73 6.85
C ARG A 217 1.85 -21.70 6.55
N LEU A 218 2.17 -22.94 6.22
CA LEU A 218 1.19 -23.98 5.92
C LEU A 218 0.36 -24.30 7.16
N PHE A 219 -0.97 -24.31 7.04
CA PHE A 219 -1.91 -24.56 8.14
C PHE A 219 -1.73 -23.58 9.31
N THR A 220 -1.65 -22.29 9.02
CA THR A 220 -1.52 -21.23 10.03
C THR A 220 -2.80 -20.39 10.11
N THR A 221 -3.08 -19.82 11.28
CA THR A 221 -4.13 -18.82 11.43
C THR A 221 -3.65 -17.46 10.92
N VAL A 222 -4.56 -16.66 10.34
CA VAL A 222 -4.24 -15.31 9.84
C VAL A 222 -4.32 -14.26 10.94
N SER A 223 -5.07 -14.55 12.01
CA SER A 223 -5.25 -13.66 13.16
C SER A 223 -4.74 -14.31 14.45
N GLY A 224 -4.22 -13.49 15.35
CA GLY A 224 -3.74 -13.87 16.68
C GLY A 224 -2.63 -12.93 17.15
N GLU A 225 -2.37 -12.88 18.45
CA GLU A 225 -1.22 -12.16 18.99
C GLU A 225 0.03 -13.06 18.94
N GLY A 226 1.16 -12.49 18.54
CA GLY A 226 2.43 -13.20 18.46
C GLY A 226 2.77 -13.73 17.06
N GLN A 227 3.75 -14.64 17.01
CA GLN A 227 4.21 -15.23 15.75
C GLN A 227 3.24 -16.30 15.26
N PRO A 228 2.88 -16.32 13.96
CA PRO A 228 2.05 -17.38 13.39
C PRO A 228 2.63 -18.77 13.66
N GLN A 229 1.78 -19.72 14.07
CA GLN A 229 2.17 -21.09 14.36
C GLN A 229 1.50 -22.05 13.39
N SER A 230 2.30 -22.93 12.77
CA SER A 230 1.79 -23.96 11.86
C SER A 230 1.19 -25.13 12.66
N TYR A 231 -0.06 -25.44 12.37
CA TYR A 231 -0.75 -26.60 12.93
C TYR A 231 -0.61 -27.87 12.10
N PHE A 232 0.19 -27.83 11.02
CA PHE A 232 0.28 -28.91 10.06
C PHE A 232 0.75 -30.24 10.69
N LYS A 233 1.72 -30.19 11.60
CA LYS A 233 2.23 -31.40 12.29
C LYS A 233 1.16 -32.06 13.16
N TYR A 234 0.39 -31.25 13.89
CA TYR A 234 -0.72 -31.75 14.72
C TYR A 234 -1.82 -32.36 13.85
N PHE A 235 -2.12 -31.74 12.70
CA PHE A 235 -3.03 -32.30 11.72
C PHE A 235 -2.57 -33.68 11.22
N LEU A 236 -1.30 -33.84 10.88
CA LEU A 236 -0.75 -35.14 10.45
C LEU A 236 -0.83 -36.21 11.55
N ILE A 237 -0.58 -35.85 12.81
CA ILE A 237 -0.71 -36.76 13.95
C ILE A 237 -2.17 -37.22 14.09
N LEU A 238 -3.12 -36.27 14.08
CA LEU A 238 -4.55 -36.59 14.16
C LEU A 238 -5.01 -37.46 12.99
N LEU A 239 -4.52 -37.17 11.78
CA LEU A 239 -4.81 -37.95 10.59
C LEU A 239 -4.30 -39.39 10.69
N ALA A 240 -3.07 -39.59 11.19
CA ALA A 240 -2.52 -40.92 11.42
C ALA A 240 -3.32 -41.69 12.47
N LEU A 241 -3.68 -41.04 13.59
CA LEU A 241 -4.52 -41.63 14.63
C LEU A 241 -5.90 -42.03 14.10
N TYR A 242 -6.50 -41.20 13.25
CA TYR A 242 -7.78 -41.49 12.60
C TYR A 242 -7.71 -42.78 11.77
N PHE A 243 -6.72 -42.91 10.87
CA PHE A 243 -6.58 -44.10 10.03
C PHE A 243 -6.24 -45.37 10.82
N ILE A 244 -5.41 -45.26 11.86
CA ILE A 244 -5.13 -46.37 12.77
C ILE A 244 -6.43 -46.83 13.46
N GLY A 245 -7.19 -45.89 14.02
CA GLY A 245 -8.48 -46.18 14.66
C GLY A 245 -9.47 -46.83 13.69
N GLU A 246 -9.59 -46.29 12.48
CA GLU A 246 -10.44 -46.83 11.42
C GLU A 246 -10.06 -48.27 11.05
N TYR A 247 -8.76 -48.55 10.89
CA TYR A 247 -8.25 -49.89 10.58
C TYR A 247 -8.65 -50.91 11.64
N PHE A 248 -8.43 -50.59 12.93
CA PHE A 248 -8.80 -51.49 14.03
C PHE A 248 -10.31 -51.65 14.17
N TRP A 249 -11.09 -50.60 13.93
CA TRP A 249 -12.55 -50.68 13.98
C TRP A 249 -13.13 -51.60 12.90
N LYS A 250 -12.64 -51.47 11.65
CA LYS A 250 -13.01 -52.37 10.55
C LYS A 250 -12.61 -53.82 10.83
N LYS A 251 -11.41 -54.05 11.37
CA LYS A 251 -10.93 -55.40 11.75
C LYS A 251 -11.76 -56.05 12.86
N ARG A 252 -12.33 -55.26 13.79
CA ARG A 252 -13.26 -55.77 14.81
C ARG A 252 -14.61 -56.13 14.21
N LYS A 253 -15.16 -55.28 13.31
CA LYS A 253 -16.41 -55.56 12.61
C LYS A 253 -16.34 -56.75 11.67
N SER A 254 -15.19 -57.03 11.04
CA SER A 254 -15.02 -58.21 10.19
C SER A 254 -14.86 -59.52 10.96
N LYS A 255 -14.67 -59.45 12.29
CA LYS A 255 -14.55 -60.61 13.19
C LYS A 255 -15.83 -60.87 14.01
N ALA A 256 -16.84 -60.00 13.90
CA ALA A 256 -18.17 -60.15 14.48
C ALA A 256 -19.13 -60.58 13.39
#